data_AF-A0A4Q0S5V0-F1
#
_entry.id   AF-A0A4Q0S5V0-F1
#
_cell.length_a   1.000
_cell.length_b   1.000
_cell.length_c   1.000
_cell.angle_alpha   90.00
_cell.angle_beta   90.00
_cell.angle_gamma   90.00
#
_symmetry.space_group_name_H-M   'P 1'
#
loop_
_entity.id
_entity.type
_entity.pdbx_description
1 polymer ?
#
loop_
_entity_poly.entity_id
_entity_poly.type
_entity_poly.pdbx_seq_one_letter_code
_entity_poly.pdbx_strand_id
1 'polypeptide(L)'
;MSGTTLPDGLSALRDVFKLSEIMRLIEDTARWVDFATFRLLPLWYPEHAGRTYFYKESWSKPQMNRNRQSGHTEYKREGNVHANMALTHALGLRSDDRPNWSCCHIWGIDDAQFQEANAIVQDRRFFSCVANMVLLPTPLKAFTDTMQDVKAMLRICARHLYGWHCDHEGAKDGLAAIEAWTDWSAYPASWPTAERVSMPKGVAKLDDGIRRSAARRLTAIRRDLKDAGPHYPRDEVRAALAFWNIEL
;
A
#
# COMPACT_ATOMS: atom_id res chain seq x y z
N MET A 1 -5.89 -28.53 38.91
CA MET A 1 -5.64 -28.72 37.46
C MET A 1 -4.72 -27.60 37.02
N SER A 2 -3.43 -27.87 36.80
CA SER A 2 -2.52 -26.88 36.21
C SER A 2 -2.85 -26.79 34.72
N GLY A 3 -3.63 -25.79 34.32
CA GLY A 3 -3.94 -25.57 32.91
C GLY A 3 -2.64 -25.27 32.17
N THR A 4 -2.32 -26.10 31.17
CA THR A 4 -1.22 -25.83 30.24
C THR A 4 -1.50 -24.48 29.59
N THR A 5 -0.73 -23.45 29.95
CA THR A 5 -0.92 -22.11 29.39
C THR A 5 -0.17 -22.05 28.07
N LEU A 6 -0.90 -21.93 26.96
CA LEU A 6 -0.30 -21.75 25.63
C LEU A 6 0.31 -20.34 25.56
N PRO A 7 1.58 -20.18 25.17
CA PRO A 7 2.17 -18.86 24.99
C PRO A 7 1.49 -18.10 23.86
N ASP A 8 1.57 -16.77 23.91
CA ASP A 8 1.20 -15.90 22.79
C ASP A 8 1.91 -16.35 21.50
N GLY A 9 1.19 -16.36 20.37
CA GLY A 9 1.67 -16.91 19.11
C GLY A 9 2.88 -16.17 18.55
N LEU A 10 2.97 -14.85 18.74
CA LEU A 10 4.13 -14.06 18.30
C LEU A 10 5.35 -14.34 19.20
N SER A 11 5.12 -14.57 20.49
CA SER A 11 6.18 -14.96 21.42
C SER A 11 6.73 -16.35 21.05
N ALA A 12 5.85 -17.33 20.82
CA ALA A 12 6.25 -18.65 20.36
C ALA A 12 6.99 -18.62 19.02
N LEU A 13 6.60 -17.74 18.11
CA LEU A 13 7.28 -17.55 16.83
C LEU A 13 8.67 -16.93 17.00
N ARG A 14 8.81 -15.91 17.85
CA ARG A 14 10.09 -15.24 18.14
C ARG A 14 11.12 -16.19 18.77
N ASP A 15 10.67 -17.19 19.53
CA ASP A 15 11.54 -18.20 20.13
C ASP A 15 12.22 -19.12 19.09
N VAL A 16 11.57 -19.32 17.93
CA VAL A 16 12.06 -20.24 16.88
C VAL A 16 12.48 -19.53 15.60
N PHE A 17 12.12 -18.27 15.41
CA PHE A 17 12.35 -17.52 14.18
C PHE A 17 12.67 -16.05 14.48
N LYS A 18 13.92 -15.66 14.24
CA LYS A 18 14.40 -14.33 14.61
C LYS A 18 13.83 -13.27 13.67
N LEU A 19 13.62 -12.07 14.20
CA LEU A 19 13.18 -10.91 13.42
C LEU A 19 14.10 -10.64 12.21
N SER A 20 15.42 -10.79 12.37
CA SER A 20 16.40 -10.65 11.29
C SER A 20 16.19 -11.64 10.14
N GLU A 21 15.67 -12.85 10.42
CA GLU A 21 15.40 -13.86 9.40
C GLU A 21 14.14 -13.51 8.61
N ILE A 22 13.10 -13.00 9.28
CA ILE A 22 11.90 -12.44 8.64
C ILE A 22 12.31 -11.27 7.73
N MET A 23 13.10 -10.33 8.26
CA MET A 23 13.54 -9.16 7.50
C MET A 23 14.42 -9.51 6.31
N ARG A 24 15.27 -10.54 6.40
CA ARG A 24 16.02 -11.05 5.25
C ARG A 24 15.11 -11.60 4.15
N LEU A 25 14.08 -12.38 4.51
CA LEU A 25 13.10 -12.88 3.54
C LEU A 25 12.38 -11.72 2.83
N ILE A 26 11.98 -10.70 3.59
CA ILE A 26 11.35 -9.49 3.05
C ILE A 26 12.34 -8.72 2.17
N GLU A 27 13.59 -8.54 2.59
CA GLU A 27 14.63 -7.85 1.82
C GLU A 27 14.83 -8.49 0.45
N ASP A 28 14.94 -9.82 0.38
CA ASP A 28 15.23 -10.53 -0.87
C ASP A 28 14.01 -10.61 -1.80
N THR A 29 12.80 -10.55 -1.26
CA THR A 29 11.56 -10.80 -2.02
C THR A 29 10.70 -9.56 -2.27
N ALA A 30 10.81 -8.51 -1.46
CA ALA A 30 10.04 -7.29 -1.65
C ALA A 30 10.29 -6.69 -3.04
N ARG A 31 9.24 -6.13 -3.64
CA ARG A 31 9.36 -5.28 -4.84
C ARG A 31 8.90 -3.87 -4.52
N TRP A 32 9.77 -2.94 -4.87
CA TRP A 32 9.60 -1.52 -4.62
C TRP A 32 9.49 -0.80 -5.95
N VAL A 33 8.72 0.28 -5.97
CA VAL A 33 8.66 1.18 -7.12
C VAL A 33 9.88 2.10 -7.08
N ASP A 34 10.53 2.33 -8.21
CA ASP A 34 11.66 3.26 -8.30
C ASP A 34 11.23 4.71 -7.99
N PHE A 35 12.13 5.51 -7.41
CA PHE A 35 11.87 6.90 -7.06
C PHE A 35 11.46 7.74 -8.28
N ALA A 36 12.04 7.50 -9.46
CA ALA A 36 11.65 8.21 -10.67
C ALA A 36 10.23 7.85 -11.12
N THR A 37 9.80 6.61 -10.91
CA THR A 37 8.40 6.19 -11.15
C THR A 37 7.44 6.86 -10.16
N PHE A 38 7.81 6.92 -8.88
CA PHE A 38 7.03 7.62 -7.87
C PHE A 38 6.86 9.10 -8.22
N ARG A 39 7.94 9.79 -8.63
CA ARG A 39 7.87 11.18 -9.09
C ARG A 39 7.04 11.38 -10.36
N LEU A 40 7.00 10.38 -11.23
CA LEU A 40 6.23 10.44 -12.48
C LEU A 40 4.72 10.43 -12.21
N LEU A 41 4.26 9.55 -11.32
CA LEU A 41 2.85 9.47 -10.92
C LEU A 41 2.76 8.85 -9.52
N PRO A 42 2.71 9.68 -8.46
CA PRO A 42 2.69 9.18 -7.09
C PRO A 42 1.36 8.52 -6.74
N LEU A 43 0.25 9.03 -7.30
CA LEU A 43 -1.12 8.59 -7.05
C LEU A 43 -1.80 8.16 -8.35
N TRP A 44 -2.21 6.89 -8.45
CA TRP A 44 -2.71 6.31 -9.71
C TRP A 44 -4.23 6.31 -9.85
N TYR A 45 -4.98 6.14 -8.76
CA TYR A 45 -6.43 6.02 -8.77
C TYR A 45 -7.03 6.93 -7.69
N PRO A 46 -6.93 8.27 -7.84
CA PRO A 46 -7.48 9.23 -6.88
C PRO A 46 -9.00 9.07 -6.69
N GLU A 47 -9.70 8.51 -7.67
CA GLU A 47 -11.15 8.28 -7.63
C GLU A 47 -11.56 7.10 -6.74
N HIS A 48 -10.60 6.31 -6.23
CA HIS A 48 -10.83 5.17 -5.36
C HIS A 48 -10.24 5.37 -3.96
N ALA A 49 -10.91 4.79 -2.97
CA ALA A 49 -10.46 4.71 -1.58
C ALA A 49 -11.11 3.50 -0.91
N GLY A 50 -10.49 2.96 0.14
CA GLY A 50 -11.01 1.82 0.88
C GLY A 50 -12.46 2.03 1.33
N ARG A 51 -13.27 0.98 1.27
CA ARG A 51 -14.69 0.94 1.64
C ARG A 51 -15.64 1.81 0.80
N THR A 52 -15.14 2.60 -0.15
CA THR A 52 -16.00 3.33 -1.10
C THR A 52 -16.73 2.39 -2.05
N TYR A 53 -17.89 2.79 -2.55
CA TYR A 53 -18.65 1.94 -3.48
C TYR A 53 -17.97 1.84 -4.84
N PHE A 54 -18.06 0.67 -5.47
CA PHE A 54 -17.76 0.54 -6.87
C PHE A 54 -18.91 1.05 -7.71
N TYR A 55 -18.57 1.64 -8.85
CA TYR A 55 -19.52 2.07 -9.86
C TYR A 55 -19.17 1.44 -11.21
N LYS A 56 -20.21 1.19 -12.00
CA LYS A 56 -20.14 0.72 -13.39
C LYS A 56 -20.76 1.78 -14.31
N GLU A 57 -20.74 1.51 -15.62
CA GLU A 57 -21.31 2.40 -16.64
C GLU A 57 -20.73 3.82 -16.52
N SER A 58 -19.40 3.91 -16.44
CA SER A 58 -18.67 5.17 -16.25
C SER A 58 -19.22 5.97 -15.06
N TRP A 59 -19.21 5.40 -13.85
CA TRP A 59 -19.66 6.11 -12.64
C TRP A 59 -21.14 6.52 -12.61
N SER A 60 -21.98 5.89 -13.44
CA SER A 60 -23.41 6.22 -13.50
C SER A 60 -24.27 5.35 -12.58
N LYS A 61 -23.81 4.14 -12.23
CA LYS A 61 -24.57 3.21 -11.38
C LYS A 61 -23.66 2.47 -10.41
N PRO A 62 -24.07 2.29 -9.13
CA PRO A 62 -23.36 1.42 -8.22
C PRO A 62 -23.26 -0.02 -8.74
N GLN A 63 -22.16 -0.69 -8.44
CA GLN A 63 -21.99 -2.11 -8.69
C GLN A 63 -22.53 -2.92 -7.51
N MET A 64 -23.32 -3.95 -7.81
CA MET A 64 -23.85 -4.87 -6.81
C MET A 64 -22.95 -6.11 -6.69
N ASN A 65 -22.77 -6.60 -5.47
CA ASN A 65 -22.27 -7.93 -5.18
C ASN A 65 -23.48 -8.82 -4.85
N ARG A 66 -23.50 -10.05 -5.35
CA ARG A 66 -24.55 -11.03 -5.05
C ARG A 66 -23.89 -12.27 -4.46
N ASN A 67 -24.23 -12.59 -3.22
CA ASN A 67 -23.82 -13.85 -2.62
C ASN A 67 -24.50 -15.00 -3.38
N ARG A 68 -23.70 -15.93 -3.93
CA ARG A 68 -24.21 -17.05 -4.73
C ARG A 68 -25.00 -18.08 -3.92
N GLN A 69 -24.74 -18.19 -2.62
CA GLN A 69 -25.39 -19.15 -1.73
C GLN A 69 -26.68 -18.57 -1.12
N SER A 70 -26.61 -17.38 -0.53
CA SER A 70 -27.76 -16.77 0.15
C SER A 70 -28.66 -15.93 -0.77
N GLY A 71 -28.20 -15.61 -1.98
CA GLY A 71 -28.91 -14.73 -2.91
C GLY A 71 -28.91 -13.26 -2.51
N HIS A 72 -28.44 -12.91 -1.31
CA HIS A 72 -28.36 -11.55 -0.78
C HIS A 72 -27.52 -10.65 -1.70
N THR A 73 -28.00 -9.42 -1.90
CA THR A 73 -27.34 -8.40 -2.70
C THR A 73 -26.98 -7.19 -1.87
N GLU A 74 -25.76 -6.69 -2.06
CA GLU A 74 -25.27 -5.47 -1.43
C GLU A 74 -24.41 -4.67 -2.40
N TYR A 75 -24.17 -3.40 -2.11
CA TYR A 75 -23.24 -2.62 -2.91
C TYR A 75 -21.82 -3.15 -2.74
N LYS A 76 -21.17 -3.44 -3.86
CA LYS A 76 -19.77 -3.86 -3.88
C LYS A 76 -18.90 -2.68 -3.44
N ARG A 77 -18.01 -2.91 -2.49
CA ARG A 77 -17.09 -1.90 -1.94
C ARG A 77 -15.65 -2.18 -2.35
N GLU A 78 -14.86 -1.13 -2.40
CA GLU A 78 -13.42 -1.18 -2.60
C GLU A 78 -12.74 -1.86 -1.41
N GLY A 79 -12.08 -2.99 -1.70
CA GLY A 79 -11.32 -3.76 -0.73
C GLY A 79 -9.83 -3.48 -0.77
N ASN A 80 -9.24 -3.35 -1.97
CA ASN A 80 -7.83 -3.04 -2.29
C ASN A 80 -7.52 -3.25 -3.78
N VAL A 81 -8.52 -3.33 -4.66
CA VAL A 81 -8.38 -3.63 -6.08
C VAL A 81 -7.54 -2.55 -6.78
N HIS A 82 -7.91 -1.28 -6.62
CA HIS A 82 -7.21 -0.21 -7.32
C HIS A 82 -5.84 0.13 -6.71
N ALA A 83 -5.67 -0.09 -5.40
CA ALA A 83 -4.34 -0.05 -4.77
C ALA A 83 -3.41 -1.14 -5.35
N ASN A 84 -3.92 -2.37 -5.50
CA ASN A 84 -3.19 -3.45 -6.17
C ASN A 84 -2.86 -3.10 -7.63
N MET A 85 -3.82 -2.57 -8.39
CA MET A 85 -3.60 -2.18 -9.79
C MET A 85 -2.55 -1.06 -9.92
N ALA A 86 -2.60 -0.06 -9.03
CA ALA A 86 -1.62 1.02 -8.98
C ALA A 86 -0.20 0.46 -8.85
N LEU A 87 0.02 -0.36 -7.82
CA LEU A 87 1.33 -0.95 -7.57
C LEU A 87 1.76 -1.86 -8.72
N THR A 88 0.85 -2.67 -9.28
CA THR A 88 1.14 -3.54 -10.42
C THR A 88 1.71 -2.75 -11.60
N HIS A 89 1.01 -1.69 -11.99
CA HIS A 89 1.41 -0.89 -13.14
C HIS A 89 2.65 -0.04 -12.87
N ALA A 90 2.82 0.46 -11.65
CA ALA A 90 4.00 1.20 -11.25
C ALA A 90 5.27 0.31 -11.19
N LEU A 91 5.11 -0.99 -10.97
CA LEU A 91 6.19 -1.98 -11.07
C LEU A 91 6.45 -2.48 -12.51
N GLY A 92 5.70 -2.00 -13.50
CA GLY A 92 5.81 -2.45 -14.89
C GLY A 92 5.22 -3.85 -15.14
N LEU A 93 4.41 -4.36 -14.22
CA LEU A 93 3.83 -5.70 -14.26
C LEU A 93 2.42 -5.69 -14.86
N ARG A 94 1.91 -6.89 -15.14
CA ARG A 94 0.51 -7.18 -15.42
C ARG A 94 -0.12 -8.00 -14.29
N SER A 95 -1.45 -8.08 -14.29
CA SER A 95 -2.20 -8.77 -13.23
C SER A 95 -1.87 -10.27 -13.16
N ASP A 96 -1.66 -10.89 -14.31
CA ASP A 96 -1.25 -12.28 -14.51
C ASP A 96 0.21 -12.55 -14.13
N ASP A 97 1.06 -11.51 -14.08
CA ASP A 97 2.48 -11.63 -13.70
C ASP A 97 2.70 -11.82 -12.18
N ARG A 98 1.63 -11.87 -11.37
CA ARG A 98 1.71 -11.79 -9.90
C ARG A 98 1.00 -12.93 -9.14
N PRO A 99 1.17 -14.22 -9.51
CA PRO A 99 0.62 -15.31 -8.72
C PRO A 99 1.26 -15.36 -7.33
N ASN A 100 0.45 -15.44 -6.27
CA ASN A 100 0.91 -15.49 -4.88
C ASN A 100 1.67 -14.24 -4.39
N TRP A 101 1.42 -13.08 -5.02
CA TRP A 101 1.90 -11.79 -4.55
C TRP A 101 0.76 -10.93 -4.04
N SER A 102 1.02 -10.13 -3.02
CA SER A 102 0.07 -9.23 -2.39
C SER A 102 0.65 -7.83 -2.28
N CYS A 103 -0.18 -6.82 -2.57
CA CYS A 103 0.10 -5.45 -2.17
C CYS A 103 -0.15 -5.28 -0.67
N CYS A 104 0.80 -4.67 0.03
CA CYS A 104 0.67 -4.26 1.42
C CYS A 104 0.80 -2.74 1.52
N HIS A 105 -0.16 -2.10 2.18
CA HIS A 105 -0.04 -0.71 2.61
C HIS A 105 0.83 -0.64 3.87
N ILE A 106 1.91 0.14 3.81
CA ILE A 106 2.86 0.23 4.93
C ILE A 106 2.46 1.30 5.94
N TRP A 107 1.76 2.35 5.50
CA TRP A 107 1.09 3.31 6.38
C TRP A 107 -0.37 2.90 6.55
N GLY A 108 -0.73 2.63 7.79
CA GLY A 108 -2.05 2.24 8.25
C GLY A 108 -2.14 2.48 9.75
N ILE A 109 -3.35 2.45 10.30
CA ILE A 109 -3.53 2.45 11.75
C ILE A 109 -2.93 1.15 12.30
N ASP A 110 -2.03 1.27 13.27
CA ASP A 110 -1.37 0.14 13.93
C ASP A 110 -2.22 -0.37 15.08
N ASP A 111 -3.36 -0.95 14.71
CA ASP A 111 -4.25 -1.60 15.67
C ASP A 111 -4.03 -3.10 15.65
N ALA A 112 -3.31 -3.60 16.66
CA ALA A 112 -3.06 -5.03 16.84
C ALA A 112 -4.33 -5.86 17.05
N GLN A 113 -5.46 -5.24 17.42
CA GLN A 113 -6.75 -5.89 17.61
C GLN A 113 -7.68 -5.77 16.40
N PHE A 114 -7.27 -5.07 15.33
CA PHE A 114 -8.04 -4.84 14.10
C PHE A 114 -9.46 -4.28 14.33
N GLN A 115 -9.67 -3.55 15.43
CA GLN A 115 -10.93 -2.89 15.79
C GLN A 115 -11.11 -1.58 15.00
N GLU A 116 -10.03 -0.88 14.71
CA GLU A 116 -10.06 0.40 14.04
C GLU A 116 -10.13 0.25 12.52
N ALA A 117 -11.04 1.01 11.93
CA ALA A 117 -11.09 1.16 10.49
C ALA A 117 -9.87 1.96 10.04
N ASN A 118 -8.96 1.35 9.27
CA ASN A 118 -7.80 2.04 8.73
C ASN A 118 -8.24 3.28 7.91
N ALA A 119 -8.12 4.46 8.50
CA ALA A 119 -8.57 5.72 7.93
C ALA A 119 -7.64 6.19 6.80
N ILE A 120 -6.35 5.82 6.86
CA ILE A 120 -5.36 6.17 5.84
C ILE A 120 -5.74 5.58 4.49
N VAL A 121 -6.16 4.31 4.45
CA VAL A 121 -6.60 3.69 3.19
C VAL A 121 -7.98 4.17 2.73
N GLN A 122 -8.73 4.87 3.57
CA GLN A 122 -9.98 5.54 3.19
C GLN A 122 -9.75 6.95 2.64
N ASP A 123 -8.54 7.48 2.81
CA ASP A 123 -8.14 8.74 2.22
C ASP A 123 -7.57 8.50 0.81
N ARG A 124 -8.18 9.18 -0.17
CA ARG A 124 -7.83 9.10 -1.59
C ARG A 124 -6.40 9.52 -1.88
N ARG A 125 -5.83 10.40 -1.05
CA ARG A 125 -4.44 10.85 -1.17
C ARG A 125 -3.46 9.71 -0.95
N PHE A 126 -3.79 8.74 -0.10
CA PHE A 126 -2.84 7.70 0.34
C PHE A 126 -3.22 6.29 -0.13
N PHE A 127 -4.48 6.06 -0.50
CA PHE A 127 -4.99 4.74 -0.85
C PHE A 127 -4.26 4.08 -2.03
N SER A 128 -4.06 4.81 -3.13
CA SER A 128 -3.35 4.29 -4.32
C SER A 128 -1.99 4.95 -4.51
N CYS A 129 -1.42 5.49 -3.43
CA CYS A 129 -0.09 6.07 -3.41
C CYS A 129 0.96 4.96 -3.44
N VAL A 130 1.83 4.96 -4.46
CA VAL A 130 2.80 3.87 -4.64
C VAL A 130 3.93 3.89 -3.60
N ALA A 131 4.24 5.06 -3.01
CA ALA A 131 5.18 5.15 -1.89
C ALA A 131 4.60 4.62 -0.56
N ASN A 132 3.28 4.44 -0.49
CA ASN A 132 2.60 3.81 0.64
C ASN A 132 2.45 2.28 0.45
N MET A 133 3.06 1.68 -0.57
CA MET A 133 2.82 0.28 -0.89
C MET A 133 4.10 -0.47 -1.22
N VAL A 134 4.13 -1.74 -0.82
CA VAL A 134 5.19 -2.68 -1.20
C VAL A 134 4.54 -3.98 -1.69
N LEU A 135 5.16 -4.62 -2.69
CA LEU A 135 4.71 -5.92 -3.17
C LEU A 135 5.48 -7.02 -2.43
N LEU A 136 4.77 -7.95 -1.82
CA LEU A 136 5.34 -9.06 -1.05
C LEU A 136 4.76 -10.39 -1.51
N PRO A 137 5.51 -11.50 -1.38
CA PRO A 137 4.90 -12.82 -1.39
C PRO A 137 3.76 -12.87 -0.36
N THR A 138 2.60 -13.40 -0.76
CA THR A 138 1.38 -13.39 0.06
C THR A 138 1.59 -13.92 1.49
N PRO A 139 2.36 -15.00 1.74
CA PRO A 139 2.61 -15.45 3.12
C PRO A 139 3.33 -14.42 4.00
N LEU A 140 4.22 -13.58 3.42
CA LEU A 140 4.98 -12.59 4.19
C LEU A 140 4.13 -11.39 4.60
N LYS A 141 2.97 -11.18 3.96
CA LYS A 141 2.02 -10.13 4.36
C LYS A 141 1.52 -10.30 5.80
N ALA A 142 1.41 -11.54 6.29
CA ALA A 142 0.99 -11.77 7.68
C ALA A 142 1.94 -11.09 8.69
N PHE A 143 3.25 -11.05 8.39
CA PHE A 143 4.22 -10.35 9.24
C PHE A 143 3.99 -8.84 9.24
N THR A 144 3.69 -8.24 8.09
CA THR A 144 3.43 -6.80 8.01
C THR A 144 2.13 -6.39 8.71
N ASP A 145 1.16 -7.31 8.76
CA ASP A 145 -0.14 -7.05 9.40
C ASP A 145 -0.09 -7.23 10.93
N THR A 146 0.84 -8.04 11.45
CA THR A 146 0.86 -8.44 12.88
C THR A 146 2.11 -8.03 13.66
N MET A 147 3.24 -7.77 12.99
CA MET A 147 4.51 -7.39 13.64
C MET A 147 4.86 -5.93 13.36
N GLN A 148 4.67 -5.08 14.37
CA GLN A 148 4.90 -3.64 14.24
C GLN A 148 6.36 -3.30 13.87
N ASP A 149 7.33 -4.05 14.39
CA ASP A 149 8.75 -3.86 14.07
C ASP A 149 9.03 -4.04 12.57
N VAL A 150 8.40 -5.04 11.94
CA VAL A 150 8.51 -5.28 10.48
C VAL A 150 7.94 -4.11 9.69
N LYS A 151 6.76 -3.62 10.10
CA LYS A 151 6.08 -2.50 9.45
C LYS A 151 6.86 -1.18 9.63
N ALA A 152 7.43 -0.95 10.81
CA ALA A 152 8.31 0.19 11.09
C ALA A 152 9.53 0.20 10.17
N MET A 153 10.23 -0.93 10.02
CA MET A 153 11.39 -1.03 9.12
C MET A 153 11.01 -0.81 7.65
N LEU A 154 9.85 -1.28 7.20
CA LEU A 154 9.33 -0.99 5.85
C LEU A 154 9.05 0.50 5.64
N ARG A 155 8.49 1.19 6.66
CA ARG A 155 8.25 2.63 6.62
C ARG A 155 9.55 3.43 6.60
N ILE A 156 10.55 3.04 7.39
CA ILE A 156 11.88 3.65 7.36
C ILE A 156 12.49 3.53 5.96
N CYS A 157 12.45 2.33 5.38
CA CYS A 157 12.93 2.08 4.03
C CYS A 157 12.22 2.98 3.00
N ALA A 158 10.89 3.03 3.03
CA ALA A 158 10.10 3.88 2.14
C ALA A 158 10.38 5.38 2.36
N ARG A 159 10.53 5.83 3.62
CA ARG A 159 10.87 7.23 3.96
C ARG A 159 12.15 7.67 3.27
N HIS A 160 13.19 6.85 3.35
CA HIS A 160 14.48 7.18 2.76
C HIS A 160 14.54 6.93 1.25
N LEU A 161 13.83 5.92 0.73
CA LEU A 161 13.75 5.65 -0.71
C LEU A 161 13.00 6.77 -1.46
N TYR A 162 11.88 7.24 -0.89
CA TYR A 162 11.00 8.21 -1.56
C TYR A 162 11.16 9.64 -1.08
N GLY A 163 11.92 9.87 0.01
CA GLY A 163 11.97 11.18 0.67
C GLY A 163 10.60 11.62 1.18
N TRP A 164 9.71 10.66 1.50
CA TRP A 164 8.31 10.91 1.81
C TRP A 164 7.80 9.97 2.91
N HIS A 165 6.95 10.49 3.78
CA HIS A 165 6.16 9.69 4.72
C HIS A 165 4.70 10.14 4.66
N CYS A 166 3.79 9.29 5.12
CA CYS A 166 2.38 9.66 5.22
C CYS A 166 2.20 10.75 6.30
N ASP A 167 1.47 11.81 5.95
CA ASP A 167 1.11 12.94 6.81
C ASP A 167 -0.37 12.90 7.22
N HIS A 168 -1.06 11.78 7.00
CA HIS A 168 -2.39 11.56 7.53
C HIS A 168 -2.35 11.53 9.07
N GLU A 169 -3.35 12.11 9.72
CA GLU A 169 -3.45 12.18 11.19
C GLU A 169 -3.32 10.80 11.86
N GLY A 170 -3.99 9.79 11.33
CA GLY A 170 -3.87 8.39 11.78
C GLY A 170 -2.50 7.73 11.57
N ALA A 171 -1.52 8.40 10.97
CA ALA A 171 -0.14 7.92 10.82
C ALA A 171 0.81 8.44 11.91
N LYS A 172 0.36 9.36 12.78
CA LYS A 172 1.20 10.04 13.77
C LYS A 172 1.98 9.10 14.67
N ASP A 173 1.33 8.09 15.22
CA ASP A 173 1.99 7.12 16.12
C ASP A 173 3.02 6.28 15.37
N GLY A 174 2.69 5.86 14.15
CA GLY A 174 3.62 5.14 13.28
C GLY A 174 4.83 5.99 12.87
N LEU A 175 4.64 7.31 12.69
CA LEU A 175 5.72 8.25 12.41
C LEU A 175 6.61 8.44 13.64
N ALA A 176 6.02 8.67 14.82
CA ALA A 176 6.75 8.79 16.08
C ALA A 176 7.59 7.53 16.36
N ALA A 177 7.04 6.34 16.09
CA ALA A 177 7.74 5.07 16.26
C ALA A 177 8.99 4.96 15.38
N ILE A 178 8.92 5.39 14.11
CA ILE A 178 10.10 5.35 13.23
C ILE A 178 11.10 6.47 13.52
N GLU A 179 10.67 7.60 14.09
CA GLU A 179 11.56 8.69 14.50
C GLU A 179 12.33 8.37 15.78
N ALA A 180 11.71 7.64 16.70
CA ALA A 180 12.34 7.13 17.91
C ALA A 180 13.09 5.81 17.68
N TRP A 181 13.26 5.36 16.44
CA TRP A 181 13.80 4.03 16.15
C TRP A 181 15.29 3.91 16.48
N THR A 182 15.63 2.95 17.33
CA THR A 182 17.03 2.71 17.76
C THR A 182 17.53 1.29 17.54
N ASP A 183 16.63 0.31 17.33
CA ASP A 183 17.02 -1.09 17.13
C ASP A 183 17.27 -1.40 15.64
N TRP A 184 18.53 -1.30 15.23
CA TRP A 184 18.94 -1.57 13.86
C TRP A 184 19.36 -3.03 13.62
N SER A 185 19.27 -3.91 14.63
CA SER A 185 19.83 -5.26 14.57
C SER A 185 19.21 -6.14 13.48
N ALA A 186 17.92 -5.91 13.16
CA ALA A 186 17.20 -6.62 12.10
C ALA A 186 17.01 -5.80 10.82
N TYR A 187 17.45 -4.53 10.79
CA TYR A 187 17.27 -3.66 9.62
C TYR A 187 18.20 -4.11 8.48
N PRO A 188 17.67 -4.41 7.28
CA PRO A 188 18.51 -4.87 6.18
C PRO A 188 19.62 -3.88 5.81
N ALA A 189 20.87 -4.37 5.75
CA ALA A 189 22.03 -3.54 5.42
C ALA A 189 21.98 -2.97 3.99
N SER A 190 21.21 -3.56 3.08
CA SER A 190 21.03 -3.03 1.72
C SER A 190 20.02 -1.89 1.64
N TRP A 191 19.17 -1.70 2.65
CA TRP A 191 18.12 -0.69 2.64
C TRP A 191 18.66 0.70 3.03
N PRO A 192 18.05 1.78 2.53
CA PRO A 192 18.54 3.14 2.77
C PRO A 192 18.30 3.56 4.22
N THR A 193 19.15 4.46 4.73
CA THR A 193 18.98 5.18 6.01
C THR A 193 19.24 6.68 5.78
N ALA A 194 19.22 7.48 6.84
CA ALA A 194 19.62 8.88 6.75
C ALA A 194 21.10 9.04 6.34
N GLU A 195 21.97 8.14 6.79
CA GLU A 195 23.41 8.17 6.51
C GLU A 195 23.79 7.36 5.26
N ARG A 196 22.91 6.49 4.78
CA ARG A 196 23.18 5.57 3.68
C ARG A 196 22.16 5.74 2.56
N VAL A 197 22.63 6.30 1.45
CA VAL A 197 21.90 6.29 0.19
C VAL A 197 22.13 4.94 -0.50
N SER A 198 21.11 4.09 -0.52
CA SER A 198 21.13 2.83 -1.25
C SER A 198 19.76 2.54 -1.86
N MET A 199 19.76 1.66 -2.87
CA MET A 199 18.51 1.16 -3.46
C MET A 199 18.21 -0.20 -2.85
N PRO A 200 17.04 -0.40 -2.22
CA PRO A 200 16.60 -1.72 -1.78
C PRO A 200 16.68 -2.73 -2.92
N LYS A 201 16.94 -4.00 -2.57
CA LYS A 201 16.79 -5.08 -3.54
C LYS A 201 15.36 -5.10 -4.09
N GLY A 202 15.22 -5.51 -5.35
CA GLY A 202 13.91 -5.67 -5.98
C GLY A 202 13.22 -4.36 -6.40
N VAL A 203 13.91 -3.22 -6.41
CA VAL A 203 13.37 -1.98 -7.02
C VAL A 203 13.19 -2.17 -8.52
N ALA A 204 11.95 -1.96 -9.00
CA ALA A 204 11.61 -1.97 -10.42
C ALA A 204 11.94 -0.61 -11.03
N LYS A 205 13.02 -0.55 -11.83
CA LYS A 205 13.47 0.67 -12.50
C LYS A 205 12.41 1.19 -13.47
N LEU A 206 12.31 2.51 -13.56
CA LEU A 206 11.46 3.18 -14.55
C LEU A 206 11.88 2.77 -15.98
N ASP A 207 10.92 2.30 -16.76
CA ASP A 207 11.07 1.98 -18.17
C ASP A 207 9.97 2.65 -19.02
N ASP A 208 10.04 2.49 -20.34
CA ASP A 208 9.06 3.08 -21.25
C ASP A 208 7.66 2.46 -21.12
N GLY A 209 7.56 1.22 -20.65
CA GLY A 209 6.29 0.55 -20.37
C GLY A 209 5.55 1.24 -19.23
N ILE A 210 6.26 1.50 -18.12
CA ILE A 210 5.77 2.25 -16.97
C ILE A 210 5.39 3.67 -17.38
N ARG A 211 6.24 4.37 -18.16
CA ARG A 211 5.93 5.72 -18.68
C ARG A 211 4.63 5.76 -19.47
N ARG A 212 4.45 4.83 -20.40
CA ARG A 212 3.20 4.72 -21.18
C ARG A 212 2.01 4.40 -20.29
N SER A 213 2.19 3.56 -19.27
CA SER A 213 1.12 3.21 -18.34
C SER A 213 0.67 4.41 -17.51
N ALA A 214 1.61 5.16 -16.94
CA ALA A 214 1.34 6.39 -16.18
C ALA A 214 0.65 7.44 -17.06
N ALA A 215 1.13 7.67 -18.29
CA ALA A 215 0.52 8.59 -19.24
C ALA A 215 -0.93 8.20 -19.59
N ARG A 216 -1.20 6.91 -19.84
CA ARG A 216 -2.57 6.42 -20.06
C ARG A 216 -3.46 6.64 -18.85
N ARG A 217 -2.94 6.41 -17.64
CA ARG A 217 -3.70 6.63 -16.40
C ARG A 217 -4.06 8.11 -16.23
N LEU A 218 -3.10 9.01 -16.40
CA LEU A 218 -3.34 10.47 -16.39
C LEU A 218 -4.40 10.89 -17.41
N THR A 219 -4.30 10.43 -18.65
CA THR A 219 -5.31 10.72 -19.69
C THR A 219 -6.70 10.24 -19.27
N ALA A 220 -6.80 9.06 -18.66
CA ALA A 220 -8.08 8.55 -18.18
C ALA A 220 -8.62 9.34 -16.98
N ILE A 221 -7.78 9.80 -16.04
CA ILE A 221 -8.19 10.71 -14.97
C ILE A 221 -8.76 12.01 -15.56
N ARG A 222 -8.08 12.62 -16.53
CA ARG A 222 -8.53 13.85 -17.21
C ARG A 222 -9.89 13.67 -17.88
N ARG A 223 -10.04 12.57 -18.62
CA ARG A 223 -11.31 12.23 -19.27
C ARG A 223 -12.41 12.03 -18.23
N ASP A 224 -12.17 11.26 -17.18
CA ASP A 224 -13.21 10.92 -16.20
C ASP A 224 -13.64 12.17 -15.40
N LEU A 225 -12.71 13.09 -15.09
CA LEU A 225 -13.06 14.38 -14.49
C LEU A 225 -14.04 15.20 -15.34
N LYS A 226 -13.92 15.11 -16.67
CA LYS A 226 -14.79 15.81 -17.61
C LYS A 226 -16.10 15.05 -17.83
N ASP A 227 -16.00 13.77 -18.15
CA ASP A 227 -17.05 13.02 -18.83
C ASP A 227 -17.69 11.90 -17.99
N ALA A 228 -17.14 11.56 -16.82
CA ALA A 228 -17.71 10.47 -16.01
C ALA A 228 -19.09 10.80 -15.45
N GLY A 229 -19.82 9.78 -15.03
CA GLY A 229 -21.15 9.91 -14.45
C GLY A 229 -21.19 10.72 -13.15
N PRO A 230 -22.40 10.93 -12.62
CA PRO A 230 -22.63 11.79 -11.46
C PRO A 230 -21.96 11.30 -10.17
N HIS A 231 -21.61 10.02 -10.07
CA HIS A 231 -20.97 9.47 -8.87
C HIS A 231 -19.44 9.52 -8.89
N TYR A 232 -18.82 10.06 -9.95
CA TYR A 232 -17.39 10.28 -9.96
C TYR A 232 -17.03 11.38 -8.94
N PRO A 233 -16.13 11.10 -7.97
CA PRO A 233 -15.82 12.02 -6.87
C PRO A 233 -14.87 13.13 -7.36
N ARG A 234 -15.39 14.05 -8.18
CA ARG A 234 -14.60 15.05 -8.91
C ARG A 234 -13.81 15.94 -7.96
N ASP A 235 -14.44 16.41 -6.91
CA ASP A 235 -13.84 17.40 -6.01
C ASP A 235 -12.76 16.75 -5.14
N GLU A 236 -13.00 15.52 -4.67
CA GLU A 236 -12.01 14.76 -3.92
C GLU A 236 -10.85 14.30 -4.81
N VAL A 237 -11.11 13.97 -6.09
CA VAL A 237 -10.05 13.69 -7.07
C VAL A 237 -9.19 14.93 -7.28
N ARG A 238 -9.77 16.10 -7.51
CA ARG A 238 -9.02 17.36 -7.67
C ARG A 238 -8.20 17.68 -6.43
N ALA A 239 -8.77 17.53 -5.24
CA ALA A 239 -8.06 17.74 -3.98
C ALA A 239 -6.87 16.78 -3.83
N ALA A 240 -7.05 15.49 -4.17
CA ALA A 240 -5.98 14.51 -4.09
C ALA A 240 -4.86 14.78 -5.12
N LEU A 241 -5.20 15.20 -6.34
CA LEU A 241 -4.21 15.58 -7.36
C LEU A 241 -3.44 16.83 -6.95
N ALA A 242 -4.13 17.84 -6.39
CA ALA A 242 -3.51 19.07 -5.90
C ALA A 242 -2.54 18.77 -4.74
N PHE A 243 -2.92 17.90 -3.80
CA PHE A 243 -2.04 17.46 -2.71
C PHE A 243 -0.71 16.89 -3.22
N TRP A 244 -0.75 16.11 -4.30
CA TRP A 244 0.44 15.50 -4.91
C TRP A 244 1.12 16.36 -5.96
N ASN A 245 0.66 17.59 -6.21
CA ASN A 245 1.12 18.46 -7.30
C ASN A 245 1.10 17.75 -8.68
N ILE A 246 0.08 16.95 -8.95
CA ILE A 246 -0.09 16.28 -10.23
C ILE A 246 -0.79 17.23 -11.21
N GLU A 247 -0.09 17.58 -12.28
CA GLU A 247 -0.63 18.42 -13.36
C GLU A 247 -1.49 17.61 -14.35
N LEU A 248 -2.69 18.12 -14.62
CA LEU A 248 -3.63 17.59 -15.60
C LEU A 248 -3.53 18.32 -16.94
#